data_AF-A0A9D1CIA9-F1
#
_entry.id   AF-A0A9D1CIA9-F1
#
_cell.length_a   1.000
_cell.length_b   1.000
_cell.length_c   1.000
_cell.angle_alpha   90.00
_cell.angle_beta   90.00
_cell.angle_gamma   90.00
#
_symmetry.space_group_name_H-M   'P 1'
#
loop_
_entity.id
_entity.type
_entity.pdbx_description
1 polymer ?
#
loop_
_entity_poly.entity_id
_entity_poly.type
_entity_poly.pdbx_seq_one_letter_code
_entity_poly.pdbx_strand_id
1 'polypeptide(L)'
;MKGWLALCCAVCMLVGAMAAAESPTENGFSALELPADEILDMNLDRNRGTEAIQWTQTEDGAGVKMTVAEEDGTQAEWSMDCSQAQVWIADLDRNGVKEICVSGDPMSDDDVTWCLTYEAGELKPLPFEGAEYAQGRITGMDAEGMTMAGYVDALGTHMGIRRLTVEDGKLVTVGDGLWHFEYDLQSEETWAQQALTAKTAVPVTYVDLTGKESRGELAAEIKILITATDGVSRAWFTVQDGRRGYLTIAPDETAGWGYIIGGVGEQALFEGIRYAG
;
A
#
# COMPACT_ATOMS: atom_id res chain seq x y z
N MET A 1 -66.06 -1.23 -13.07
CA MET A 1 -65.42 -0.43 -14.13
C MET A 1 -64.38 -1.34 -14.77
N LYS A 2 -64.70 -1.94 -15.93
CA LYS A 2 -64.18 -1.56 -17.27
C LYS A 2 -62.64 -1.46 -17.26
N GLY A 3 -61.84 -2.27 -17.97
CA GLY A 3 -62.07 -3.23 -19.04
C GLY A 3 -60.77 -3.37 -19.84
N TRP A 4 -60.70 -4.42 -20.67
CA TRP A 4 -59.86 -4.55 -21.90
C TRP A 4 -58.35 -4.67 -21.72
N LEU A 5 -57.59 -5.27 -22.63
CA LEU A 5 -57.76 -6.34 -23.62
C LEU A 5 -56.30 -6.66 -24.02
N ALA A 6 -56.07 -7.90 -24.42
CA ALA A 6 -54.81 -8.51 -24.80
C ALA A 6 -53.92 -7.76 -25.81
N LEU A 7 -52.61 -8.05 -25.71
CA LEU A 7 -51.78 -8.72 -26.74
C LEU A 7 -50.56 -7.94 -27.28
N CYS A 8 -49.46 -8.70 -27.40
CA CYS A 8 -48.32 -8.61 -28.33
C CYS A 8 -47.03 -7.87 -27.92
N CYS A 9 -46.03 -8.70 -27.57
CA CYS A 9 -44.69 -8.80 -28.15
C CYS A 9 -44.01 -7.54 -28.70
N ALA A 10 -42.86 -7.16 -28.14
CA ALA A 10 -41.53 -7.45 -28.68
C ALA A 10 -40.49 -6.43 -28.17
N VAL A 11 -39.39 -6.97 -27.64
CA VAL A 11 -38.00 -6.54 -27.86
C VAL A 11 -37.69 -5.04 -27.79
N CYS A 12 -36.97 -4.66 -26.72
CA CYS A 12 -35.73 -3.90 -26.86
C CYS A 12 -34.88 -4.13 -25.62
N MET A 13 -33.86 -4.98 -25.78
CA MET A 13 -32.65 -4.94 -24.95
C MET A 13 -32.07 -3.53 -25.10
N LEU A 14 -31.98 -2.80 -24.00
CA LEU A 14 -31.07 -1.66 -23.89
C LEU A 14 -30.10 -2.02 -22.77
N VAL A 15 -28.99 -2.59 -23.20
CA VAL A 15 -27.72 -2.53 -22.47
C VAL A 15 -27.38 -1.04 -22.39
N GLY A 16 -27.75 -0.41 -21.28
CA GLY A 16 -27.24 0.90 -20.94
C GLY A 16 -25.85 0.67 -20.36
N ALA A 17 -24.82 1.16 -21.04
CA ALA A 17 -23.50 1.34 -20.47
C ALA A 17 -23.66 2.01 -19.10
N MET A 18 -23.26 1.31 -18.03
CA MET A 18 -22.98 1.99 -16.77
C MET A 18 -21.72 2.80 -17.03
N ALA A 19 -21.89 4.07 -17.38
CA ALA A 19 -20.81 5.02 -17.20
C ALA A 19 -20.46 5.00 -15.71
N ALA A 20 -19.21 4.67 -15.37
CA ALA A 20 -18.67 4.90 -14.04
C ALA A 20 -18.90 6.38 -13.73
N ALA A 21 -19.86 6.67 -12.86
CA ALA A 21 -20.19 8.03 -12.51
C ALA A 21 -19.11 8.52 -11.53
N GLU A 22 -18.25 9.44 -11.98
CA GLU A 22 -17.39 10.20 -11.06
C GLU A 22 -18.28 10.88 -10.02
N SER A 23 -18.21 10.43 -8.77
CA SER A 23 -18.79 11.16 -7.65
C SER A 23 -18.05 12.49 -7.51
N PRO A 24 -18.74 13.64 -7.36
CA PRO A 24 -18.05 14.92 -7.16
C PRO A 24 -17.35 14.90 -5.80
N THR A 25 -16.03 14.81 -5.82
CA THR A 25 -15.16 14.74 -4.64
C THR A 25 -14.72 16.14 -4.21
N GLU A 26 -14.67 16.36 -2.90
CA GLU A 26 -14.06 17.55 -2.32
C GLU A 26 -12.65 17.74 -2.92
N ASN A 27 -12.36 18.95 -3.40
CA ASN A 27 -11.08 19.36 -4.00
C ASN A 27 -10.72 18.82 -5.41
N GLY A 28 -11.63 18.14 -6.12
CA GLY A 28 -11.41 17.81 -7.54
C GLY A 28 -10.42 16.67 -7.80
N PHE A 29 -10.05 15.91 -6.76
CA PHE A 29 -9.28 14.66 -6.90
C PHE A 29 -10.24 13.49 -7.14
N SER A 30 -10.05 12.72 -8.21
CA SER A 30 -10.77 11.46 -8.42
C SER A 30 -9.81 10.27 -8.41
N ALA A 31 -10.23 9.22 -7.71
CA ALA A 31 -9.63 7.90 -7.78
C ALA A 31 -10.72 6.90 -8.15
N LEU A 32 -10.40 5.98 -9.04
CA LEU A 32 -11.32 4.97 -9.54
C LEU A 32 -10.65 3.60 -9.46
N GLU A 33 -11.34 2.64 -8.85
CA GLU A 33 -11.01 1.23 -9.02
C GLU A 33 -11.59 0.74 -10.35
N LEU A 34 -10.74 0.21 -11.24
CA LEU A 34 -11.14 -0.34 -12.52
C LEU A 34 -11.41 -1.85 -12.37
N PRO A 35 -12.64 -2.34 -12.58
CA PRO A 35 -12.91 -3.77 -12.55
C PRO A 35 -12.20 -4.51 -13.68
N ALA A 36 -11.86 -5.78 -13.45
CA ALA A 36 -11.24 -6.63 -14.46
C ALA A 36 -12.14 -6.76 -15.70
N ASP A 37 -11.52 -6.80 -16.87
CA ASP A 37 -12.14 -6.96 -18.19
C ASP A 37 -13.08 -5.82 -18.61
N GLU A 38 -13.27 -4.78 -17.80
CA GLU A 38 -14.00 -3.58 -18.17
C GLU A 38 -13.11 -2.60 -18.94
N ILE A 39 -13.71 -1.95 -19.94
CA ILE A 39 -13.05 -0.88 -20.70
C ILE A 39 -13.48 0.46 -20.11
N LEU A 40 -12.49 1.26 -19.74
CA LEU A 40 -12.68 2.63 -19.29
C LEU A 40 -12.07 3.59 -20.32
N ASP A 41 -12.92 4.45 -20.86
CA ASP A 41 -12.50 5.56 -21.71
C ASP A 41 -12.14 6.77 -20.84
N MET A 42 -10.87 7.17 -20.81
CA MET A 42 -10.37 8.27 -19.99
C MET A 42 -9.15 8.93 -20.64
N ASN A 43 -8.94 10.22 -20.38
CA ASN A 43 -7.71 10.90 -20.76
C ASN A 43 -6.64 10.71 -19.66
N LEU A 44 -5.59 9.97 -19.99
CA LEU A 44 -4.44 9.65 -19.13
C LEU A 44 -3.31 10.66 -19.24
N ASP A 45 -3.01 11.18 -20.44
CA ASP A 45 -1.77 11.93 -20.73
C ASP A 45 -1.98 13.44 -20.93
N ARG A 46 -3.22 13.91 -20.75
CA ARG A 46 -3.74 15.26 -20.96
C ARG A 46 -3.76 15.76 -22.41
N ASN A 47 -3.09 15.09 -23.35
CA ASN A 47 -2.72 15.68 -24.63
C ASN A 47 -3.30 14.97 -25.86
N ARG A 48 -3.54 13.65 -25.81
CA ARG A 48 -3.79 12.84 -27.03
C ARG A 48 -5.25 12.52 -27.32
N GLY A 49 -6.12 12.60 -26.33
CA GLY A 49 -7.55 12.39 -26.54
C GLY A 49 -8.13 11.60 -25.39
N THR A 50 -9.02 10.68 -25.70
CA THR A 50 -9.52 9.69 -24.74
C THR A 50 -8.89 8.36 -25.10
N GLU A 51 -8.22 7.72 -24.15
CA GLU A 51 -7.67 6.38 -24.31
C GLU A 51 -8.62 5.33 -23.71
N ALA A 52 -8.71 4.18 -24.37
CA ALA A 52 -9.46 3.02 -23.88
C ALA A 52 -8.53 2.14 -23.03
N ILE A 53 -8.80 2.09 -21.73
CA ILE A 53 -7.98 1.43 -20.72
C ILE A 53 -8.68 0.15 -20.30
N GLN A 54 -7.96 -0.96 -20.28
CA GLN A 54 -8.47 -2.24 -19.82
C GLN A 54 -7.36 -3.02 -19.13
N TRP A 55 -7.73 -3.79 -18.11
CA TRP A 55 -6.86 -4.83 -17.61
C TRP A 55 -7.58 -6.17 -17.55
N THR A 56 -6.81 -7.24 -17.70
CA THR A 56 -7.30 -8.62 -17.69
C THR A 56 -6.39 -9.46 -16.82
N GLN A 57 -6.98 -10.32 -15.99
CA GLN A 57 -6.25 -11.41 -15.34
C GLN A 57 -6.09 -12.56 -16.36
N THR A 58 -4.92 -13.19 -16.43
CA THR A 58 -4.70 -14.38 -17.26
C THR A 58 -5.61 -15.53 -16.86
N GLU A 59 -5.90 -16.44 -17.79
CA GLU A 59 -6.80 -17.58 -17.55
C GLU A 59 -6.37 -18.48 -16.39
N ASP A 60 -5.06 -18.60 -16.15
CA ASP A 60 -4.49 -19.35 -15.03
C ASP A 60 -4.50 -18.57 -13.70
N GLY A 61 -4.90 -17.30 -13.71
CA GLY A 61 -4.97 -16.43 -12.55
C GLY A 61 -3.61 -15.95 -12.03
N ALA A 62 -2.52 -16.18 -12.79
CA ALA A 62 -1.15 -15.94 -12.34
C ALA A 62 -0.49 -14.71 -12.97
N GLY A 63 -1.16 -14.00 -13.88
CA GLY A 63 -0.63 -12.81 -14.53
C GLY A 63 -1.68 -11.74 -14.78
N VAL A 64 -1.22 -10.51 -14.86
CA VAL A 64 -2.02 -9.33 -15.20
C VAL A 64 -1.53 -8.77 -16.52
N LYS A 65 -2.46 -8.34 -17.37
CA LYS A 65 -2.17 -7.56 -18.57
C LYS A 65 -2.96 -6.26 -18.53
N MET A 66 -2.27 -5.14 -18.60
CA MET A 66 -2.79 -3.80 -18.82
C MET A 66 -2.69 -3.44 -20.30
N THR A 67 -3.74 -2.86 -20.86
CA THR A 67 -3.78 -2.36 -22.24
C THR A 67 -4.33 -0.95 -22.24
N VAL A 68 -3.65 -0.05 -22.95
CA VAL A 68 -4.13 1.30 -23.27
C VAL A 68 -4.19 1.42 -24.79
N ALA A 69 -5.38 1.65 -25.33
CA ALA A 69 -5.61 1.79 -26.76
C ALA A 69 -6.01 3.22 -27.14
N GLU A 70 -5.38 3.73 -28.20
CA GLU A 70 -5.66 5.03 -28.81
C GLU A 70 -6.78 4.89 -29.86
N GLU A 71 -7.46 6.00 -30.20
CA GLU A 71 -8.55 5.99 -31.20
C GLU A 71 -8.09 5.50 -32.60
N ASP A 72 -6.81 5.65 -32.92
CA ASP A 72 -6.22 5.20 -34.19
C ASP A 72 -5.92 3.69 -34.23
N GLY A 73 -6.17 2.98 -33.13
CA GLY A 73 -5.94 1.54 -32.96
C GLY A 73 -4.54 1.17 -32.48
N THR A 74 -3.67 2.15 -32.22
CA THR A 74 -2.37 1.90 -31.56
C THR A 74 -2.60 1.46 -30.11
N GLN A 75 -1.77 0.53 -29.62
CA GLN A 75 -1.89 0.00 -28.27
C GLN A 75 -0.55 -0.02 -27.55
N ALA A 76 -0.58 0.32 -26.27
CA ALA A 76 0.49 0.07 -25.32
C ALA A 76 0.04 -1.05 -24.37
N GLU A 77 0.97 -1.95 -24.06
CA GLU A 77 0.72 -3.07 -23.17
C GLU A 77 1.76 -3.11 -22.07
N TRP A 78 1.32 -3.50 -20.87
CA TRP A 78 2.19 -3.83 -19.75
C TRP A 78 1.66 -5.09 -19.09
N SER A 79 2.55 -5.99 -18.66
CA SER A 79 2.14 -7.25 -18.06
C SER A 79 3.14 -7.72 -17.02
N MET A 80 2.68 -8.50 -16.05
CA MET A 80 3.52 -9.13 -15.06
C MET A 80 2.82 -10.32 -14.40
N ASP A 81 3.59 -11.17 -13.74
CA ASP A 81 3.08 -12.32 -13.00
C ASP A 81 2.53 -11.84 -11.65
N CYS A 82 1.22 -11.89 -11.48
CA CYS A 82 0.50 -11.49 -10.28
C CYS A 82 -0.87 -12.13 -10.23
N SER A 83 -1.26 -12.58 -9.05
CA SER A 83 -2.59 -13.07 -8.74
C SER A 83 -3.33 -12.06 -7.85
N GLN A 84 -4.65 -12.24 -7.73
CA GLN A 84 -5.52 -11.43 -6.86
C GLN A 84 -5.43 -9.92 -7.10
N ALA A 85 -5.19 -9.53 -8.35
CA ALA A 85 -4.88 -8.18 -8.69
C ALA A 85 -6.06 -7.22 -8.53
N GLN A 86 -5.73 -5.95 -8.30
CA GLN A 86 -6.65 -4.83 -8.32
C GLN A 86 -5.97 -3.63 -8.99
N VAL A 87 -6.77 -2.80 -9.67
CA VAL A 87 -6.27 -1.66 -10.42
C VAL A 87 -6.99 -0.40 -9.99
N TRP A 88 -6.21 0.62 -9.67
CA TRP A 88 -6.66 1.96 -9.33
C TRP A 88 -6.09 2.98 -10.31
N ILE A 89 -6.87 3.99 -10.66
CA ILE A 89 -6.47 5.08 -11.54
C ILE A 89 -6.74 6.41 -10.85
N ALA A 90 -5.72 7.28 -10.75
CA ALA A 90 -5.83 8.62 -10.18
C ALA A 90 -4.71 9.54 -10.66
N ASP A 91 -4.89 10.85 -10.49
CA ASP A 91 -3.86 11.87 -10.67
C ASP A 91 -3.20 12.15 -9.30
N LEU A 92 -2.15 11.38 -8.97
CA LEU A 92 -1.57 11.35 -7.62
C LEU A 92 -0.75 12.60 -7.30
N ASP A 93 -0.06 13.16 -8.29
CA ASP A 93 0.77 14.36 -8.15
C ASP A 93 0.07 15.66 -8.56
N ARG A 94 -1.18 15.57 -9.04
CA ARG A 94 -2.04 16.68 -9.46
C ARG A 94 -1.49 17.46 -10.65
N ASN A 95 -0.73 16.80 -11.53
CA ASN A 95 -0.18 17.41 -12.73
C ASN A 95 -1.15 17.34 -13.93
N GLY A 96 -2.25 16.58 -13.80
CA GLY A 96 -3.26 16.35 -14.83
C GLY A 96 -3.03 15.11 -15.70
N VAL A 97 -1.92 14.39 -15.50
CA VAL A 97 -1.64 13.04 -15.99
C VAL A 97 -2.11 12.07 -14.93
N LYS A 98 -2.67 10.93 -15.34
CA LYS A 98 -3.17 9.92 -14.43
C LYS A 98 -2.21 8.74 -14.35
N GLU A 99 -1.96 8.28 -13.13
CA GLU A 99 -1.28 7.04 -12.85
C GLU A 99 -2.25 5.86 -12.80
N ILE A 100 -1.77 4.73 -13.29
CA ILE A 100 -2.44 3.43 -13.19
C ILE A 100 -1.66 2.59 -12.18
N CYS A 101 -2.24 2.34 -11.01
CA CYS A 101 -1.61 1.55 -9.96
C CYS A 101 -2.24 0.15 -9.87
N VAL A 102 -1.39 -0.86 -9.98
CA VAL A 102 -1.74 -2.28 -9.99
C VAL A 102 -1.17 -2.92 -8.72
N SER A 103 -2.02 -3.43 -7.83
CA SER A 103 -1.60 -4.22 -6.67
C SER A 103 -1.94 -5.68 -6.84
N GLY A 104 -1.14 -6.56 -6.25
CA GLY A 104 -1.51 -7.94 -5.96
C GLY A 104 -0.29 -8.78 -5.57
N ASP A 105 -0.47 -10.09 -5.59
CA ASP A 105 0.51 -11.07 -5.13
C ASP A 105 1.31 -11.60 -6.33
N PRO A 106 2.61 -11.26 -6.47
CA PRO A 106 3.48 -11.75 -7.54
C PRO A 106 3.97 -13.19 -7.34
N MET A 107 3.06 -14.07 -6.92
CA MET A 107 3.33 -15.48 -6.59
C MET A 107 4.34 -15.62 -5.43
N SER A 108 4.28 -14.68 -4.49
CA SER A 108 5.07 -14.60 -3.25
C SER A 108 4.15 -14.19 -2.10
N ASP A 109 4.38 -14.66 -0.88
CA ASP A 109 3.46 -14.45 0.26
C ASP A 109 3.16 -12.96 0.64
N ASP A 110 3.80 -11.99 -0.03
CA ASP A 110 3.63 -10.55 0.17
C ASP A 110 3.06 -9.82 -1.06
N ASP A 111 1.99 -9.06 -0.85
CA ASP A 111 1.41 -8.16 -1.85
C ASP A 111 2.37 -7.02 -2.19
N VAL A 112 2.42 -6.61 -3.46
CA VAL A 112 3.16 -5.43 -3.92
C VAL A 112 2.34 -4.60 -4.89
N THR A 113 2.81 -3.38 -5.19
CA THR A 113 2.12 -2.41 -6.04
C THR A 113 3.05 -1.71 -7.02
N TRP A 114 2.72 -1.83 -8.30
CA TRP A 114 3.30 -1.03 -9.38
C TRP A 114 2.42 0.18 -9.64
N CYS A 115 3.00 1.34 -9.95
CA CYS A 115 2.27 2.44 -10.57
C CYS A 115 2.90 2.75 -11.93
N LEU A 116 2.06 2.99 -12.92
CA LEU A 116 2.44 3.24 -14.30
C LEU A 116 1.99 4.65 -14.68
N THR A 117 2.79 5.31 -15.52
CA THR A 117 2.34 6.48 -16.29
C THR A 117 2.15 6.08 -17.74
N TYR A 118 1.18 6.70 -18.41
CA TYR A 118 1.05 6.63 -19.85
C TYR A 118 1.60 7.92 -20.45
N GLU A 119 2.76 7.83 -21.09
CA GLU A 119 3.40 8.98 -21.71
C GLU A 119 3.97 8.59 -23.08
N ALA A 120 3.69 9.43 -24.07
CA ALA A 120 4.21 9.29 -25.42
C ALA A 120 3.81 7.97 -26.13
N GLY A 121 2.66 7.40 -25.75
CA GLY A 121 2.17 6.13 -26.33
C GLY A 121 2.72 4.88 -25.64
N GLU A 122 3.36 5.01 -24.48
CA GLU A 122 3.99 3.91 -23.74
C GLU A 122 3.52 3.88 -22.28
N LEU A 123 3.34 2.68 -21.73
CA LEU A 123 3.16 2.45 -20.30
C LEU A 123 4.53 2.32 -19.64
N LYS A 124 4.82 3.17 -18.65
CA LYS A 124 6.11 3.24 -17.97
C LYS A 124 5.96 3.10 -16.46
N PRO A 125 6.62 2.11 -15.84
CA PRO A 125 6.63 1.98 -14.38
C PRO A 125 7.28 3.19 -13.69
N LEU A 126 6.67 3.61 -12.59
CA LEU A 126 7.20 4.60 -11.66
C LEU A 126 7.98 3.86 -10.56
N PRO A 127 9.31 4.07 -10.45
CA PRO A 127 10.11 3.36 -9.47
C PRO A 127 9.82 3.84 -8.04
N PHE A 128 10.11 2.98 -7.06
CA PHE A 128 10.04 3.28 -5.64
C PHE A 128 11.33 2.83 -4.96
N GLU A 129 12.07 3.76 -4.33
CA GLU A 129 13.30 3.45 -3.55
C GLU A 129 14.34 2.57 -4.27
N GLY A 130 14.44 2.70 -5.60
CA GLY A 130 15.36 1.90 -6.44
C GLY A 130 14.82 0.54 -6.87
N ALA A 131 13.59 0.19 -6.50
CA ALA A 131 12.82 -0.94 -7.01
C ALA A 131 11.78 -0.49 -8.06
N GLU A 132 11.24 -1.45 -8.80
CA GLU A 132 10.18 -1.22 -9.81
C GLU A 132 8.78 -1.07 -9.19
N TYR A 133 8.62 -1.44 -7.93
CA TYR A 133 7.34 -1.46 -7.21
C TYR A 133 7.52 -1.11 -5.74
N ALA A 134 6.42 -0.76 -5.09
CA ALA A 134 6.33 -0.58 -3.65
C ALA A 134 5.72 -1.83 -2.98
N GLN A 135 6.26 -2.23 -1.83
CA GLN A 135 5.66 -3.27 -0.98
C GLN A 135 4.28 -2.84 -0.44
N GLY A 136 3.36 -3.80 -0.37
CA GLY A 136 1.99 -3.67 0.13
C GLY A 136 0.92 -3.62 -0.96
N ARG A 137 -0.34 -3.75 -0.51
CA ARG A 137 -1.57 -3.63 -1.29
C ARG A 137 -2.25 -2.29 -1.07
N ILE A 138 -2.87 -1.74 -2.11
CA ILE A 138 -3.71 -0.54 -1.96
C ILE A 138 -4.96 -0.88 -1.14
N THR A 139 -5.24 -0.09 -0.10
CA THR A 139 -6.48 -0.21 0.70
C THR A 139 -7.37 1.03 0.62
N GLY A 140 -6.85 2.11 0.02
CA GLY A 140 -7.61 3.31 -0.26
C GLY A 140 -6.78 4.34 -0.99
N MET A 141 -7.44 5.31 -1.60
CA MET A 141 -6.80 6.40 -2.33
C MET A 141 -7.65 7.66 -2.18
N ASP A 142 -7.00 8.77 -1.82
CA ASP A 142 -7.64 10.08 -1.70
C ASP A 142 -6.65 11.19 -2.10
N ALA A 143 -7.06 12.44 -1.92
CA ALA A 143 -6.27 13.60 -2.32
C ALA A 143 -4.86 13.68 -1.68
N GLU A 144 -4.63 13.03 -0.53
CA GLU A 144 -3.34 12.97 0.15
C GLU A 144 -2.45 11.82 -0.36
N GLY A 145 -2.95 10.99 -1.27
CA GLY A 145 -2.20 9.93 -1.95
C GLY A 145 -2.82 8.55 -1.82
N MET A 146 -2.01 7.52 -2.02
CA MET A 146 -2.38 6.11 -2.02
C MET A 146 -2.02 5.44 -0.69
N THR A 147 -3.02 4.92 0.01
CA THR A 147 -2.85 4.18 1.27
C THR A 147 -2.52 2.72 0.98
N MET A 148 -1.38 2.28 1.50
CA MET A 148 -0.81 0.96 1.36
C MET A 148 -0.91 0.20 2.67
N ALA A 149 -1.32 -1.07 2.63
CA ALA A 149 -1.23 -1.99 3.76
C ALA A 149 -0.44 -3.25 3.39
N GLY A 150 0.32 -3.79 4.33
CA GLY A 150 1.09 -5.01 4.11
C GLY A 150 1.73 -5.54 5.38
N TYR A 151 2.22 -6.77 5.34
CA TYR A 151 3.03 -7.31 6.43
C TYR A 151 4.43 -6.72 6.37
N VAL A 152 4.93 -6.30 7.53
CA VAL A 152 6.23 -5.66 7.69
C VAL A 152 6.95 -6.27 8.87
N ASP A 153 8.17 -6.70 8.62
CA ASP A 153 9.04 -7.26 9.64
C ASP A 153 9.83 -6.14 10.34
N ALA A 154 9.71 -6.08 11.67
CA ALA A 154 10.50 -5.23 12.55
C ALA A 154 10.34 -5.70 14.01
N LEU A 155 11.27 -6.55 14.49
CA LEU A 155 11.18 -7.20 15.81
C LEU A 155 9.91 -8.07 15.97
N GLY A 156 9.53 -8.74 14.88
CA GLY A 156 8.26 -9.44 14.69
C GLY A 156 7.58 -9.00 13.39
N THR A 157 6.51 -9.67 12.99
CA THR A 157 5.72 -9.31 11.81
C THR A 157 4.48 -8.53 12.21
N HIS A 158 4.27 -7.38 11.56
CA HIS A 158 3.20 -6.44 11.85
C HIS A 158 2.41 -6.12 10.60
N MET A 159 1.08 -6.00 10.71
CA MET A 159 0.29 -5.38 9.64
C MET A 159 0.50 -3.86 9.69
N GLY A 160 1.24 -3.33 8.73
CA GLY A 160 1.59 -1.93 8.60
C GLY A 160 0.74 -1.19 7.60
N ILE A 161 0.60 0.11 7.84
CA ILE A 161 0.01 1.06 6.90
C ILE A 161 1.04 2.14 6.59
N ARG A 162 1.17 2.51 5.32
CA ARG A 162 1.90 3.71 4.90
C ARG A 162 1.17 4.41 3.76
N ARG A 163 1.57 5.62 3.43
CA ARG A 163 0.99 6.37 2.31
C ARG A 163 2.06 6.75 1.30
N LEU A 164 1.73 6.60 0.02
CA LEU A 164 2.59 6.95 -1.11
C LEU A 164 1.93 7.99 -1.99
N THR A 165 2.74 8.78 -2.68
CA THR A 165 2.31 9.67 -3.77
C THR A 165 3.35 9.64 -4.89
N VAL A 166 3.14 10.44 -5.93
CA VAL A 166 4.10 10.63 -7.02
C VAL A 166 4.78 11.99 -6.89
N GLU A 167 6.10 12.01 -7.05
CA GLU A 167 6.90 13.23 -7.15
C GLU A 167 8.02 12.99 -8.16
N ASP A 168 8.22 13.90 -9.12
CA ASP A 168 9.29 13.80 -10.12
C ASP A 168 9.35 12.44 -10.87
N GLY A 169 8.19 11.88 -11.21
CA GLY A 169 8.10 10.63 -11.99
C GLY A 169 8.54 9.38 -11.23
N LYS A 170 8.39 9.37 -9.91
CA LYS A 170 8.64 8.21 -9.03
C LYS A 170 7.62 8.20 -7.90
N LEU A 171 7.42 7.01 -7.34
CA LEU A 171 6.69 6.88 -6.08
C LEU A 171 7.56 7.37 -4.92
N VAL A 172 6.94 8.12 -4.01
CA VAL A 172 7.57 8.60 -2.78
C VAL A 172 6.64 8.40 -1.60
N THR A 173 7.20 8.28 -0.41
CA THR A 173 6.40 8.20 0.82
C THR A 173 5.85 9.57 1.22
N VAL A 174 4.64 9.57 1.76
CA VAL A 174 4.00 10.76 2.33
C VAL A 174 4.26 10.77 3.85
N GLY A 175 4.51 11.96 4.40
CA GLY A 175 4.71 12.12 5.85
C GLY A 175 6.14 11.77 6.30
N ASP A 176 6.26 10.93 7.32
CA ASP A 176 7.54 10.56 7.93
C ASP A 176 8.26 9.39 7.25
N GLY A 177 7.65 8.82 6.21
CA GLY A 177 8.22 7.74 5.42
C GLY A 177 8.16 6.36 6.06
N LEU A 178 7.48 6.22 7.20
CA LEU A 178 7.44 4.97 7.96
C LEU A 178 6.20 4.13 7.63
N TRP A 179 6.34 2.82 7.84
CA TRP A 179 5.18 1.96 8.10
C TRP A 179 4.72 2.20 9.53
N HIS A 180 3.42 2.41 9.73
CA HIS A 180 2.79 2.60 11.04
C HIS A 180 1.91 1.41 11.40
N PHE A 181 1.93 1.04 12.68
CA PHE A 181 1.18 -0.06 13.25
C PHE A 181 0.13 0.50 14.22
N GLU A 182 -1.15 0.32 13.87
CA GLU A 182 -2.25 0.86 14.66
C GLU A 182 -2.66 -0.10 15.77
N TYR A 183 -2.65 0.40 17.00
CA TYR A 183 -3.00 -0.35 18.20
C TYR A 183 -3.95 0.43 19.10
N ASP A 184 -4.88 -0.28 19.73
CA ASP A 184 -5.57 0.25 20.91
C ASP A 184 -4.64 0.16 22.12
N LEU A 185 -3.96 1.28 22.42
CA LEU A 185 -3.01 1.37 23.52
C LEU A 185 -3.67 1.24 24.91
N GLN A 186 -5.00 1.31 25.02
CA GLN A 186 -5.73 1.09 26.27
C GLN A 186 -6.15 -0.38 26.46
N SER A 187 -6.02 -1.22 25.43
CA SER A 187 -6.44 -2.62 25.47
C SER A 187 -5.41 -3.51 26.16
N GLU A 188 -5.81 -4.13 27.28
CA GLU A 188 -5.00 -5.15 27.95
C GLU A 188 -4.70 -6.34 27.02
N GLU A 189 -5.64 -6.68 26.13
CA GLU A 189 -5.47 -7.76 25.15
C GLU A 189 -4.37 -7.42 24.13
N THR A 190 -4.33 -6.18 23.64
CA THR A 190 -3.27 -5.71 22.75
C THR A 190 -1.90 -5.83 23.43
N TRP A 191 -1.76 -5.37 24.67
CA TRP A 191 -0.52 -5.51 25.44
C TRP A 191 -0.18 -6.96 25.79
N ALA A 192 -1.15 -7.86 25.87
CA ALA A 192 -0.90 -9.28 26.12
C ALA A 192 -0.45 -10.04 24.86
N GLN A 193 -0.95 -9.65 23.69
CA GLN A 193 -0.71 -10.38 22.44
C GLN A 193 0.43 -9.82 21.60
N GLN A 194 0.62 -8.49 21.60
CA GLN A 194 1.50 -7.79 20.67
C GLN A 194 2.76 -7.22 21.32
N ALA A 195 2.78 -7.10 22.65
CA ALA A 195 3.90 -6.43 23.31
C ALA A 195 5.15 -7.33 23.38
N LEU A 196 6.30 -6.70 23.17
CA LEU A 196 7.60 -7.27 23.48
C LEU A 196 7.96 -6.96 24.92
N THR A 197 8.49 -7.94 25.66
CA THR A 197 8.97 -7.74 27.03
C THR A 197 10.48 -7.78 27.05
N ALA A 198 11.12 -6.71 27.52
CA ALA A 198 12.57 -6.63 27.63
C ALA A 198 13.10 -7.66 28.65
N LYS A 199 14.01 -8.53 28.25
CA LYS A 199 14.68 -9.52 29.13
C LYS A 199 15.79 -8.92 29.97
N THR A 200 16.37 -7.84 29.47
CA THR A 200 17.55 -7.17 30.02
C THR A 200 17.45 -5.67 29.76
N ALA A 201 18.45 -4.90 30.18
CA ALA A 201 18.58 -3.52 29.76
C ALA A 201 18.80 -3.44 28.24
N VAL A 202 17.90 -2.78 27.51
CA VAL A 202 17.99 -2.60 26.05
C VAL A 202 18.26 -1.14 25.72
N PRO A 203 19.32 -0.81 24.96
CA PRO A 203 19.61 0.57 24.58
C PRO A 203 18.54 1.13 23.65
N VAL A 204 18.06 2.34 23.93
CA VAL A 204 17.02 3.03 23.15
C VAL A 204 17.29 4.52 23.04
N THR A 205 16.62 5.16 22.09
CA THR A 205 16.47 6.61 22.06
C THR A 205 15.03 6.97 22.41
N TYR A 206 14.82 7.67 23.52
CA TYR A 206 13.52 8.23 23.86
C TYR A 206 13.28 9.54 23.12
N VAL A 207 12.03 9.77 22.73
CA VAL A 207 11.58 10.97 22.04
C VAL A 207 10.44 11.60 22.83
N ASP A 208 10.61 12.86 23.25
CA ASP A 208 9.56 13.59 23.97
C ASP A 208 8.50 14.18 23.02
N LEU A 209 7.46 14.80 23.60
CA LEU A 209 6.36 15.40 22.83
C LEU A 209 6.77 16.56 21.92
N THR A 210 7.98 17.10 22.10
CA THR A 210 8.54 18.15 21.23
C THR A 210 9.44 17.59 20.13
N GLY A 211 9.61 16.26 20.07
CA GLY A 211 10.51 15.59 19.14
C GLY A 211 11.96 15.55 19.61
N LYS A 212 12.25 15.94 20.86
CA LYS A 212 13.63 15.95 21.36
C LYS A 212 14.07 14.53 21.72
N GLU A 213 15.20 14.14 21.15
CA GLU A 213 15.80 12.82 21.37
C GLU A 213 16.73 12.81 22.60
N SER A 214 16.72 11.69 23.32
CA SER A 214 17.65 11.42 24.41
C SER A 214 18.00 9.94 24.50
N ARG A 215 19.28 9.62 24.73
CA ARG A 215 19.72 8.24 24.94
C ARG A 215 19.20 7.72 26.27
N GLY A 216 18.77 6.47 26.30
CA GLY A 216 18.36 5.79 27.51
C GLY A 216 18.40 4.28 27.35
N GLU A 217 17.78 3.60 28.31
CA GLU A 217 17.62 2.15 28.31
C GLU A 217 16.17 1.80 28.66
N LEU A 218 15.65 0.73 28.06
CA LEU A 218 14.49 0.01 28.59
C LEU A 218 15.01 -0.95 29.65
N ALA A 219 14.54 -0.83 30.88
CA ALA A 219 14.87 -1.80 31.92
C ALA A 219 14.24 -3.16 31.60
N ALA A 220 14.77 -4.23 32.20
CA ALA A 220 14.15 -5.54 32.15
C ALA A 220 12.69 -5.50 32.65
N GLU A 221 11.86 -6.41 32.14
CA GLU A 221 10.42 -6.54 32.36
C GLU A 221 9.56 -5.39 31.80
N ILE A 222 10.16 -4.36 31.19
CA ILE A 222 9.40 -3.31 30.51
C ILE A 222 8.80 -3.84 29.23
N LYS A 223 7.49 -3.59 29.07
CA LYS A 223 6.73 -3.90 27.86
C LYS A 223 6.72 -2.73 26.89
N ILE A 224 6.91 -3.05 25.62
CA ILE A 224 6.80 -2.11 24.50
C ILE A 224 5.91 -2.67 23.40
N LEU A 225 5.23 -1.78 22.68
CA LEU A 225 4.61 -2.09 21.39
C LEU A 225 5.43 -1.40 20.31
N ILE A 226 5.80 -2.12 19.25
CA ILE A 226 6.43 -1.51 18.07
C ILE A 226 5.34 -0.78 17.30
N THR A 227 5.48 0.51 17.08
CA THR A 227 4.42 1.36 16.49
C THR A 227 4.73 1.84 15.09
N ALA A 228 6.00 1.83 14.68
CA ALA A 228 6.38 2.18 13.32
C ALA A 228 7.78 1.66 12.96
N THR A 229 8.09 1.56 11.68
CA THR A 229 9.42 1.15 11.21
C THR A 229 9.72 1.69 9.81
N ASP A 230 10.99 1.90 9.51
CA ASP A 230 11.48 2.07 8.14
C ASP A 230 11.84 0.71 7.48
N GLY A 231 11.69 -0.38 8.22
CA GLY A 231 12.00 -1.76 7.79
C GLY A 231 13.47 -2.14 7.87
N VAL A 232 14.38 -1.18 8.15
CA VAL A 232 15.82 -1.39 7.96
C VAL A 232 16.65 -0.93 9.16
N SER A 233 16.40 0.26 9.70
CA SER A 233 17.31 0.93 10.63
C SER A 233 16.66 1.36 11.95
N ARG A 234 15.33 1.52 11.99
CA ARG A 234 14.62 1.98 13.19
C ARG A 234 13.29 1.25 13.40
N ALA A 235 13.11 0.71 14.61
CA ALA A 235 11.82 0.29 15.11
C ALA A 235 11.35 1.26 16.21
N TRP A 236 10.31 2.04 15.93
CA TRP A 236 9.66 2.94 16.88
C TRP A 236 8.79 2.16 17.84
N PHE A 237 8.70 2.62 19.08
CA PHE A 237 7.91 1.96 20.10
C PHE A 237 7.18 2.93 21.03
N THR A 238 6.15 2.40 21.69
CA THR A 238 5.51 3.00 22.85
C THR A 238 5.61 2.06 24.04
N VAL A 239 5.88 2.62 25.23
CA VAL A 239 5.85 1.93 26.52
C VAL A 239 4.45 2.04 27.12
N GLN A 240 4.04 1.07 27.94
CA GLN A 240 2.72 1.07 28.58
C GLN A 240 2.45 2.32 29.44
N ASP A 241 3.49 2.97 29.96
CA ASP A 241 3.38 4.22 30.71
C ASP A 241 3.32 5.49 29.83
N GLY A 242 3.26 5.33 28.51
CA GLY A 242 3.10 6.41 27.54
C GLY A 242 4.41 7.00 27.02
N ARG A 243 5.58 6.60 27.53
CA ARG A 243 6.88 6.97 26.94
C ARG A 243 7.00 6.42 25.52
N ARG A 244 7.71 7.15 24.66
CA ARG A 244 7.92 6.78 23.26
C ARG A 244 9.40 6.88 22.90
N GLY A 245 9.80 6.12 21.90
CA GLY A 245 11.18 6.12 21.43
C GLY A 245 11.36 5.24 20.21
N TYR A 246 12.61 4.97 19.87
CA TYR A 246 12.97 3.99 18.87
C TYR A 246 14.20 3.17 19.29
N LEU A 247 14.26 1.97 18.75
CA LEU A 247 15.41 1.09 18.76
C LEU A 247 16.16 1.29 17.44
N THR A 248 17.48 1.45 17.50
CA THR A 248 18.32 1.33 16.31
C THR A 248 18.53 -0.16 16.05
N ILE A 249 18.02 -0.62 14.90
CA ILE A 249 18.07 -2.01 14.46
C ILE A 249 18.98 -2.12 13.24
N ALA A 250 19.49 -3.32 12.99
CA ALA A 250 20.09 -3.71 11.72
C ALA A 250 19.77 -5.18 11.45
N PRO A 251 19.72 -5.64 10.20
CA PRO A 251 19.53 -7.06 9.89
C PRO A 251 20.59 -7.94 10.57
N ASP A 252 20.20 -9.09 11.13
CA ASP A 252 21.14 -10.08 11.63
C ASP A 252 21.67 -10.95 10.48
N GLU A 253 22.73 -10.48 9.84
CA GLU A 253 23.38 -11.20 8.74
C GLU A 253 23.94 -12.57 9.15
N THR A 254 24.22 -12.79 10.44
CA THR A 254 24.76 -14.07 10.93
C THR A 254 23.67 -15.11 11.06
N ALA A 255 22.49 -14.72 11.56
CA ALA A 255 21.32 -15.59 11.62
C ALA A 255 20.64 -15.75 10.24
N GLY A 256 20.79 -14.75 9.36
CA GLY A 256 20.12 -14.70 8.06
C GLY A 256 18.65 -14.26 8.14
N TRP A 257 18.16 -13.90 9.33
CA TRP A 257 16.80 -13.44 9.61
C TRP A 257 16.79 -12.61 10.90
N GLY A 258 15.76 -11.78 11.09
CA GLY A 258 15.59 -10.96 12.28
C GLY A 258 16.59 -9.80 12.38
N TYR A 259 16.65 -9.16 13.56
CA TYR A 259 17.43 -7.95 13.79
C TYR A 259 18.42 -8.05 14.95
N ILE A 260 19.48 -7.24 14.88
CA ILE A 260 20.40 -6.93 15.97
C ILE A 260 20.17 -5.51 16.52
N ILE A 261 20.31 -5.36 17.83
CA ILE A 261 20.26 -4.08 18.54
C ILE A 261 21.54 -3.97 19.39
N GLY A 262 22.35 -2.96 19.13
CA GLY A 262 23.63 -2.79 19.84
C GLY A 262 24.59 -3.99 19.69
N GLY A 263 24.50 -4.72 18.57
CA GLY A 263 25.30 -5.92 18.31
C GLY A 263 24.78 -7.20 18.98
N VAL A 264 23.59 -7.17 19.57
CA VAL A 264 22.95 -8.33 20.20
C VAL A 264 21.67 -8.67 19.45
N GLY A 265 21.47 -9.95 19.12
CA GLY A 265 20.25 -10.42 18.45
C GLY A 265 19.00 -10.20 19.29
N GLU A 266 17.92 -9.78 18.63
CA GLU A 266 16.63 -9.41 19.22
C GLU A 266 16.04 -10.47 20.17
N GLN A 267 16.21 -11.77 19.87
CA GLN A 267 15.69 -12.89 20.68
C GLN A 267 16.36 -13.01 22.05
N ALA A 268 17.59 -12.49 22.18
CA ALA A 268 18.28 -12.41 23.46
C ALA A 268 17.82 -11.20 24.29
N LEU A 269 17.25 -10.18 23.64
CA LEU A 269 16.86 -8.91 24.26
C LEU A 269 15.37 -8.88 24.63
N PHE A 270 14.52 -9.56 23.87
CA PHE A 270 13.08 -9.54 24.06
C PHE A 270 12.46 -10.93 24.15
N GLU A 271 11.32 -10.98 24.84
CA GLU A 271 10.32 -12.03 24.73
C GLU A 271 9.14 -11.52 23.91
N GLY A 272 8.42 -12.45 23.25
CA GLY A 272 7.19 -12.13 22.53
C GLY A 272 7.37 -11.82 21.04
N ILE A 273 8.60 -11.85 20.52
CA ILE A 273 8.88 -11.70 19.08
C ILE A 273 8.20 -12.84 18.30
N ARG A 274 7.40 -12.50 17.30
CA ARG A 274 6.69 -13.46 16.45
C ARG A 274 6.77 -12.99 15.00
N TYR A 275 7.40 -13.80 14.16
CA TYR A 275 7.37 -13.62 12.72
C TYR A 275 6.23 -14.45 12.13
N ALA A 276 5.53 -13.89 11.14
CA ALA A 276 4.71 -14.67 10.23
C ALA A 276 5.65 -15.42 9.27
N GLY A 277 5.21 -16.57 8.77
CA GLY A 277 5.92 -17.34 7.76
C GLY A 277 5.00 -18.37 7.15
#